data_AF-A0A0Q9WRC3-F1
#
_entry.id   AF-A0A0Q9WRC3-F1
#
_cell.length_a   1.000
_cell.length_b   1.000
_cell.length_c   1.000
_cell.angle_alpha   90.00
_cell.angle_beta   90.00
_cell.angle_gamma   90.00
#
_symmetry.space_group_name_H-M   'P 1'
#
loop_
_entity.id
_entity.type
_entity.pdbx_description
1 polymer ?
#
loop_
_entity_poly.entity_id
_entity_poly.type
_entity_poly.pdbx_seq_one_letter_code
_entity_poly.pdbx_strand_id
1 'polypeptide(L)'
;MAEINYEIFADSDYPNQCVLRTPERGVNVVIDNGQSRRHPSKCSEIVCGRNGWALVYSCNPRSPPDGCEFTDYINFNASYPKCCKRALKCNDVKSNDS
;
A
#
# COMPACT_ATOMS: atom_id res chain seq x y z
N MET A 1 -0.68 6.26 -12.20
CA MET A 1 0.70 6.24 -11.68
C MET A 1 0.66 5.70 -10.26
N ALA A 2 1.80 5.45 -9.64
CA ALA A 2 1.93 5.04 -8.24
C ALA A 2 2.66 6.15 -7.47
N GLU A 3 2.37 6.31 -6.19
CA GLU A 3 3.21 7.09 -5.28
C GLU A 3 4.33 6.18 -4.78
N ILE A 4 5.59 6.61 -4.90
CA ILE A 4 6.76 5.82 -4.56
C ILE A 4 7.47 6.48 -3.38
N ASN A 5 7.58 5.74 -2.27
CA ASN A 5 8.32 6.18 -1.09
C ASN A 5 9.54 5.30 -0.87
N TYR A 6 10.63 5.91 -0.40
CA TYR A 6 11.83 5.20 0.04
C TYR A 6 11.74 4.97 1.54
N GLU A 7 11.88 3.72 1.96
CA GLU A 7 11.85 3.33 3.38
C GLU A 7 13.03 2.40 3.71
N ILE A 8 13.42 2.37 4.99
CA ILE A 8 14.49 1.50 5.50
C ILE A 8 13.87 0.49 6.46
N PHE A 9 13.99 -0.78 6.10
CA PHE A 9 13.57 -1.95 6.87
C PHE A 9 14.78 -2.81 7.27
N ALA A 10 15.91 -2.17 7.56
CA ALA A 10 17.13 -2.86 7.95
C ALA A 10 16.98 -3.49 9.34
N ASP A 11 17.56 -4.68 9.50
CA ASP A 11 17.61 -5.41 10.75
C ASP A 11 18.96 -6.09 10.88
N SER A 12 19.56 -6.04 12.08
CA SER A 12 20.90 -6.59 12.33
C SER A 12 20.94 -8.11 12.19
N ASP A 13 19.83 -8.79 12.46
CA ASP A 13 19.74 -10.25 12.42
C ASP A 13 19.52 -10.76 10.99
N TYR A 14 19.14 -9.86 10.07
CA TYR A 14 18.78 -10.16 8.68
C TYR A 14 19.53 -9.23 7.72
N PRO A 15 20.87 -9.36 7.63
CA PRO A 15 21.67 -8.50 6.75
C PRO A 15 21.25 -8.67 5.29
N ASN A 16 21.15 -7.55 4.58
CA ASN A 16 20.67 -7.46 3.19
C ASN A 16 19.23 -7.92 2.94
N GLN A 17 18.39 -7.99 3.96
CA GLN A 17 16.96 -8.25 3.80
C GLN A 17 16.15 -7.08 4.36
N CYS A 18 14.88 -7.02 3.97
CA CYS A 18 13.93 -6.06 4.51
C CYS A 18 13.04 -6.76 5.53
N VAL A 19 13.01 -6.26 6.76
CA VAL A 19 12.24 -6.83 7.86
C VAL A 19 11.14 -5.87 8.28
N LEU A 20 9.89 -6.25 8.01
CA LEU A 20 8.73 -5.53 8.47
C LEU A 20 8.23 -6.16 9.76
N ARG A 21 8.51 -5.49 10.88
CA ARG A 21 8.00 -5.83 12.20
C ARG A 21 6.66 -5.10 12.39
N THR A 22 5.56 -5.84 12.42
CA THR A 22 4.23 -5.26 12.71
C THR A 22 3.79 -5.63 14.13
N PRO A 23 3.96 -4.74 15.14
CA PRO A 23 3.70 -5.06 16.54
C PRO A 23 2.25 -5.50 16.79
N GLU A 24 1.32 -4.90 16.04
CA GLU A 24 -0.12 -5.12 16.20
C GLU A 24 -0.61 -6.51 15.74
N ARG A 25 0.16 -7.21 14.89
CA ARG A 25 -0.22 -8.53 14.35
C ARG A 25 0.80 -9.62 14.65
N GLY A 26 1.93 -9.29 15.27
CA GLY A 26 3.02 -10.24 15.52
C GLY A 26 3.64 -10.81 14.24
N VAL A 27 3.35 -10.23 13.07
CA VAL A 27 3.89 -10.70 11.80
C VAL A 27 5.21 -9.99 11.54
N ASN A 28 6.28 -10.79 11.50
CA ASN A 28 7.56 -10.39 10.93
C ASN A 28 7.57 -10.87 9.48
N VAL A 29 7.52 -9.93 8.52
CA VAL A 29 7.73 -10.28 7.11
C VAL A 29 9.18 -9.99 6.79
N VAL A 30 9.93 -11.03 6.46
CA VAL A 30 11.28 -10.91 5.91
C VAL A 30 11.18 -11.03 4.39
N ILE A 31 11.76 -10.07 3.68
CA ILE A 31 11.78 -10.02 2.22
C ILE A 31 13.24 -10.08 1.77
N ASP A 32 13.55 -11.04 0.92
CA ASP A 32 14.88 -11.17 0.34
C ASP A 32 15.20 -10.00 -0.60
N ASN A 33 16.48 -9.62 -0.65
CA ASN A 33 16.96 -8.63 -1.62
C ASN A 33 16.56 -9.00 -3.05
N GLY A 34 15.99 -8.03 -3.77
CA GLY A 34 15.49 -8.18 -5.14
C GLY A 34 14.09 -8.77 -5.23
N GLN A 35 13.49 -9.21 -4.13
CA GLN A 35 12.10 -9.66 -4.11
C GLN A 35 11.13 -8.52 -3.79
N SER A 36 9.89 -8.72 -4.23
CA SER A 36 8.78 -7.87 -3.83
C SER A 36 7.74 -8.64 -3.03
N ARG A 37 7.10 -7.93 -2.09
CA ARG A 37 5.96 -8.44 -1.33
C ARG A 37 4.98 -7.32 -1.07
N ARG A 38 3.71 -7.70 -0.97
CA ARG A 38 2.66 -6.83 -0.47
C ARG A 38 2.96 -6.42 0.98
N HIS A 39 2.74 -5.16 1.30
CA HIS A 39 2.82 -4.67 2.68
C HIS A 39 1.77 -5.35 3.58
N PRO A 40 2.14 -5.82 4.79
CA PRO A 40 1.27 -6.60 5.66
C PRO A 40 0.07 -5.80 6.22
N SER A 41 0.25 -4.49 6.43
CA SER A 41 -0.78 -3.60 7.02
C SER A 41 -1.31 -2.50 6.09
N LYS A 42 -0.80 -2.39 4.86
CA LYS A 42 -1.18 -1.31 3.91
C LYS A 42 -1.49 -1.92 2.55
N CYS A 43 -2.30 -1.22 1.74
CA CYS A 43 -2.41 -1.54 0.33
C CYS A 43 -1.23 -0.90 -0.42
N SER A 44 -0.09 -1.57 -0.37
CA SER A 44 1.13 -1.18 -1.08
C SER A 44 1.97 -2.41 -1.45
N GLU A 45 2.86 -2.24 -2.41
CA GLU A 45 3.90 -3.22 -2.75
C GLU A 45 5.26 -2.72 -2.25
N ILE A 46 6.04 -3.61 -1.67
CA ILE A 46 7.41 -3.35 -1.20
C ILE A 46 8.34 -4.07 -2.15
N VAL A 47 9.31 -3.37 -2.73
CA VAL A 47 10.43 -3.96 -3.45
C VAL A 47 11.67 -3.81 -2.58
N CYS A 48 12.20 -4.92 -2.11
CA CYS A 48 13.35 -4.93 -1.22
C CYS A 48 14.66 -4.85 -2.01
N GLY A 49 15.55 -3.97 -1.55
CA GLY A 49 16.92 -3.83 -2.00
C GLY A 49 17.93 -4.25 -0.93
N ARG A 50 19.20 -3.95 -1.18
CA ARG A 50 20.30 -4.28 -0.26
C ARG A 50 20.25 -3.42 0.99
N ASN A 51 20.88 -3.91 2.07
CA ASN A 51 20.97 -3.21 3.36
C ASN A 51 19.61 -2.75 3.92
N GLY A 52 18.52 -3.49 3.63
CA GLY A 52 17.17 -3.16 4.10
C GLY A 52 16.53 -1.94 3.44
N TRP A 53 17.13 -1.37 2.40
CA TRP A 53 16.48 -0.32 1.61
C TRP A 53 15.30 -0.89 0.84
N ALA A 54 14.18 -0.16 0.78
CA ALA A 54 13.02 -0.59 0.02
C ALA A 54 12.34 0.57 -0.71
N LEU A 55 11.74 0.22 -1.85
CA LEU A 55 10.76 1.06 -2.54
C LEU A 55 9.37 0.60 -2.13
N VAL A 56 8.54 1.52 -1.65
CA VAL A 56 7.16 1.26 -1.26
C VAL A 56 6.23 1.96 -2.25
N TYR A 57 5.54 1.16 -3.07
CA TYR A 57 4.58 1.60 -4.06
C TYR A 57 3.19 1.66 -3.44
N SER A 58 2.69 2.86 -3.21
CA SER A 58 1.39 3.11 -2.63
C SER A 58 0.35 3.46 -3.69
N CYS A 59 -0.93 3.39 -3.29
CA CYS A 59 -2.02 3.84 -4.14
C CYS A 59 -1.91 5.34 -4.40
N ASN A 60 -2.14 5.76 -5.64
CA ASN A 60 -2.13 7.18 -5.95
C ASN A 60 -3.18 7.93 -5.13
N PRO A 61 -2.82 9.08 -4.53
CA PRO A 61 -3.80 9.99 -3.99
C PRO A 61 -4.68 10.48 -5.14
N ARG A 62 -5.99 10.33 -4.97
CA ARG A 62 -7.01 10.84 -5.88
C ARG A 62 -8.08 11.49 -5.04
N SER A 63 -8.61 12.60 -5.50
CA SER A 63 -9.87 13.13 -4.96
C SER A 63 -11.02 12.27 -5.48
N PRO A 64 -12.05 11.99 -4.65
CA PRO A 64 -13.28 11.43 -5.17
C PRO A 64 -13.94 12.47 -6.12
N PRO A 65 -14.83 12.04 -7.01
CA PRO A 65 -15.65 12.96 -7.80
C PRO A 65 -16.45 13.91 -6.89
N ASP A 66 -16.85 15.06 -7.43
CA ASP A 66 -17.65 16.04 -6.69
C ASP A 66 -18.94 15.42 -6.15
N GLY A 67 -19.25 15.72 -4.88
CA GLY A 67 -20.41 15.14 -4.19
C GLY A 67 -20.22 13.68 -3.74
N CYS A 68 -19.06 13.07 -3.99
CA CYS A 68 -18.74 11.71 -3.58
C CYS A 68 -17.60 11.66 -2.57
N GLU A 69 -17.57 10.60 -1.77
CA GLU A 69 -16.51 10.29 -0.82
C GLU A 69 -16.00 8.87 -1.04
N PHE A 70 -14.67 8.68 -0.94
CA PHE A 70 -14.10 7.34 -0.87
C PHE A 70 -14.38 6.73 0.51
N THR A 71 -15.10 5.61 0.53
CA THR A 71 -15.37 4.84 1.73
C THR A 71 -14.36 3.69 1.86
N ASP A 72 -14.80 2.49 2.23
CA ASP A 72 -13.92 1.36 2.48
C ASP A 72 -13.23 0.84 1.21
N TYR A 73 -12.14 0.11 1.39
CA TYR A 73 -11.51 -0.63 0.32
C TYR A 73 -12.44 -1.73 -0.19
N ILE A 74 -12.62 -1.82 -1.51
CA ILE A 74 -13.45 -2.87 -2.13
C ILE A 74 -12.86 -4.26 -1.85
N ASN A 75 -11.53 -4.37 -1.95
CA ASN A 75 -10.82 -5.58 -1.58
C ASN A 75 -9.45 -5.22 -1.02
N PHE A 76 -9.41 -4.93 0.28
CA PHE A 76 -8.16 -4.57 0.93
C PHE A 76 -7.08 -5.65 0.77
N ASN A 77 -7.43 -6.93 0.76
CA ASN A 77 -6.48 -8.06 0.75
C ASN A 77 -5.99 -8.49 -0.65
N ALA A 78 -6.49 -7.88 -1.74
CA ALA A 78 -6.01 -8.16 -3.08
C ALA A 78 -4.55 -7.70 -3.32
N SER A 79 -3.82 -8.31 -4.24
CA SER A 79 -2.46 -7.84 -4.60
C SER A 79 -2.48 -6.38 -5.05
N TYR A 80 -1.44 -5.61 -4.74
CA TYR A 80 -1.27 -4.28 -5.31
C TYR A 80 -1.17 -4.38 -6.86
N PRO A 81 -1.72 -3.43 -7.63
CA PRO A 81 -2.53 -2.27 -7.23
C PRO A 81 -4.04 -2.56 -7.11
N LYS A 82 -4.47 -3.83 -7.20
CA LYS A 82 -5.91 -4.19 -7.17
C LYS A 82 -6.57 -3.80 -5.85
N CYS A 83 -5.85 -3.83 -4.74
CA CYS A 83 -6.36 -3.37 -3.45
C CYS A 83 -6.61 -1.86 -3.36
N CYS A 84 -6.14 -1.04 -4.33
CA CYS A 84 -6.31 0.40 -4.29
C CYS A 84 -7.74 0.88 -4.56
N LYS A 85 -8.61 -0.02 -5.04
CA LYS A 85 -10.01 0.33 -5.32
C LYS A 85 -10.76 0.54 -4.01
N ARG A 86 -11.35 1.71 -3.86
CA ARG A 86 -12.25 2.07 -2.74
C ARG A 86 -13.67 2.26 -3.28
N ALA A 87 -14.64 1.93 -2.46
CA ALA A 87 -16.03 2.22 -2.75
C ALA A 87 -16.26 3.73 -2.73
N LEU A 88 -17.25 4.19 -3.49
CA LEU A 88 -17.68 5.58 -3.51
C LEU A 88 -19.07 5.66 -2.90
N LYS A 89 -19.25 6.63 -2.00
CA LYS A 89 -20.57 7.04 -1.53
C LYS A 89 -20.80 8.46 -2.04
N CYS A 90 -21.73 8.60 -2.97
CA CYS A 90 -22.15 9.89 -3.48
C CYS A 90 -23.40 10.33 -2.73
N ASN A 91 -23.40 11.57 -2.24
CA ASN A 91 -24.64 12.20 -1.82
C ASN A 91 -25.37 12.54 -3.12
N ASP A 92 -26.62 12.10 -3.28
CA ASP A 92 -27.46 12.37 -4.46
C ASP A 92 -27.85 13.87 -4.54
N VAL A 93 -26.87 14.77 -4.59
CA VAL A 93 -27.07 16.08 -5.17
C VAL A 93 -26.98 15.84 -6.67
N LYS A 94 -28.13 15.52 -7.26
CA LYS A 94 -28.35 15.35 -8.70
C LYS A 94 -27.28 16.08 -9.52
N SER A 95 -26.30 15.35 -10.03
CA SER A 95 -25.53 15.82 -11.18
C SER A 95 -26.49 15.74 -12.37
N ASN A 96 -27.32 16.79 -12.52
CA ASN A 96 -27.84 17.16 -13.81
C ASN A 96 -26.62 17.62 -14.63
N ASP A 97 -25.92 16.68 -15.23
CA ASP A 97 -25.09 16.98 -16.40
C ASP A 97 -25.91 16.57 -17.63
N SER A 98 -26.19 17.59 -18.44
CA SER A 98 -27.02 17.54 -19.66
C SER A 98 -26.29 16.94 -20.86
#